data_AF-A0A6G3T1Y7-F1
#
_entry.id   AF-A0A6G3T1Y7-F1
#
_cell.length_a   1.000
_cell.length_b   1.000
_cell.length_c   1.000
_cell.angle_alpha   90.00
_cell.angle_beta   90.00
_cell.angle_gamma   90.00
#
_symmetry.space_group_name_H-M   'P 1'
#
loop_
_entity.id
_entity.type
_entity.pdbx_description
1 polymer ?
#
loop_
_entity_poly.entity_id
_entity_poly.type
_entity_poly.pdbx_seq_one_letter_code
_entity_poly.pdbx_strand_id
1 'polypeptide(L)'
;ATTRALYRELAYATGRTTTDLARAVAAWRQGDAEGLAVLETPWDPPAGPFDRARPALAAADFPRFAPWRNHLTHPDGSLQLRFGHDHRWYGYESDPGADDWWPRAAPDADPVSALEALLAGDSVPDTSGTDPLYVR
;
A
#
# COMPACT_ATOMS: atom_id res chain seq x y z
N ALA A 1 -24.44 14.74 7.12
CA ALA A 1 -24.69 14.49 5.69
C ALA A 1 -23.72 15.24 4.74
N THR A 2 -22.65 15.85 5.25
CA THR A 2 -21.81 16.80 4.48
C THR A 2 -20.60 16.15 3.79
N THR A 3 -19.90 15.20 4.42
CA THR A 3 -18.67 14.59 3.88
C THR A 3 -18.89 13.76 2.62
N ARG A 4 -19.98 12.99 2.54
CA ARG A 4 -20.33 12.20 1.35
C ARG A 4 -20.73 13.09 0.16
N ALA A 5 -21.30 14.27 0.41
CA ALA A 5 -21.57 15.24 -0.64
C ALA A 5 -20.26 15.85 -1.16
N LEU A 6 -19.36 16.27 -0.25
CA LEU A 6 -18.03 16.79 -0.59
C LEU A 6 -17.20 15.79 -1.42
N TYR A 7 -17.16 14.51 -1.02
CA TYR A 7 -16.44 13.47 -1.79
C TYR A 7 -16.99 13.32 -3.20
N ARG A 8 -18.32 13.37 -3.39
CA ARG A 8 -18.93 13.28 -4.72
C ARG A 8 -18.63 14.50 -5.57
N GLU A 9 -18.72 15.69 -5.00
CA GLU A 9 -18.41 16.93 -5.72
C GLU A 9 -16.94 17.00 -6.12
N LEU A 10 -16.02 16.63 -5.22
CA LEU A 10 -14.58 16.58 -5.52
C LEU A 10 -14.26 15.53 -6.59
N ALA A 11 -14.83 14.33 -6.48
CA ALA A 11 -14.68 13.29 -7.49
C ALA A 11 -15.15 13.80 -8.88
N TYR A 12 -16.34 14.40 -8.93
CA TYR A 12 -16.88 14.99 -10.16
C TYR A 12 -15.98 16.10 -10.73
N ALA A 13 -15.53 17.03 -9.90
CA ALA A 13 -14.69 18.15 -10.32
C ALA A 13 -13.31 17.71 -10.83
N THR A 14 -12.80 16.57 -10.37
CA THR A 14 -11.51 16.00 -10.78
C THR A 14 -11.63 14.96 -11.89
N GLY A 15 -12.85 14.67 -12.37
CA GLY A 15 -13.11 13.63 -13.37
C GLY A 15 -12.85 12.21 -12.86
N ARG A 16 -12.87 12.01 -11.54
CA ARG A 16 -12.57 10.74 -10.86
C ARG A 16 -13.84 10.10 -10.30
N THR A 17 -13.78 8.80 -10.02
CA THR A 17 -14.83 8.16 -9.22
C THR A 17 -14.63 8.45 -7.73
N THR A 18 -15.67 8.26 -6.93
CA THR A 18 -15.53 8.35 -5.46
C THR A 18 -14.59 7.27 -4.90
N THR A 19 -14.46 6.15 -5.60
CA THR A 19 -13.54 5.06 -5.24
C THR A 19 -12.10 5.49 -5.45
N ASP A 20 -11.79 6.12 -6.59
CA ASP A 20 -10.45 6.66 -6.87
C ASP A 20 -10.06 7.71 -5.83
N LEU A 21 -11.00 8.57 -5.42
CA LEU A 21 -10.74 9.57 -4.39
C LEU A 21 -10.51 8.93 -3.02
N ALA A 22 -11.29 7.90 -2.66
CA ALA A 22 -11.08 7.16 -1.42
C ALA A 22 -9.71 6.45 -1.40
N ARG A 23 -9.29 5.87 -2.53
CA ARG A 23 -7.96 5.25 -2.70
C ARG A 23 -6.83 6.27 -2.60
N ALA A 24 -6.98 7.43 -3.23
CA ALA A 24 -6.03 8.54 -3.14
C ALA A 24 -5.87 9.03 -1.69
N VAL A 25 -6.97 9.18 -0.95
CA VAL A 25 -6.92 9.58 0.47
C VAL A 25 -6.31 8.50 1.34
N ALA A 26 -6.59 7.21 1.08
CA ALA A 26 -5.96 6.11 1.79
C ALA A 26 -4.45 6.09 1.56
N ALA A 27 -3.99 6.34 0.33
CA ALA A 27 -2.57 6.40 0.00
C ALA A 27 -1.88 7.60 0.65
N TRP A 28 -2.55 8.75 0.68
CA TRP A 28 -2.07 9.91 1.40
C TRP A 28 -1.96 9.66 2.91
N ARG A 29 -2.88 8.90 3.51
CA ARG A 29 -2.77 8.52 4.93
C ARG A 29 -1.64 7.53 5.21
N GLN A 30 -1.30 6.69 4.23
CA GLN A 30 -0.24 5.69 4.36
C GLN A 30 1.15 6.32 4.40
N GLY A 31 1.42 7.35 3.59
CA GLY A 31 2.74 7.99 3.55
C GLY A 31 2.74 9.39 2.96
N ASP A 32 1.74 10.18 3.33
CA ASP A 32 1.60 11.60 2.97
C ASP A 32 1.63 11.83 1.44
N ALA A 33 2.28 12.90 1.00
CA ALA A 33 2.37 13.25 -0.41
C ALA A 33 3.06 12.17 -1.25
N GLU A 34 4.06 11.48 -0.69
CA GLU A 34 4.78 10.42 -1.41
C GLU A 34 3.90 9.18 -1.60
N GLY A 35 3.12 8.79 -0.59
CA GLY A 35 2.15 7.70 -0.71
C GLY A 35 1.12 7.95 -1.82
N LEU A 36 0.66 9.19 -1.96
CA LEU A 36 -0.20 9.58 -3.08
C LEU A 36 0.54 9.55 -4.43
N ALA A 37 1.76 10.09 -4.48
CA ALA A 37 2.56 10.12 -5.72
C ALA A 37 2.85 8.71 -6.25
N VAL A 38 3.19 7.77 -5.36
CA VAL A 38 3.45 6.36 -5.67
C VAL A 38 2.20 5.63 -6.16
N LEU A 39 1.02 6.00 -5.66
CA LEU A 39 -0.24 5.48 -6.18
C LEU A 39 -0.49 5.96 -7.62
N GLU A 40 -0.29 7.24 -7.89
CA GLU A 40 -0.78 7.89 -9.11
C GLU A 40 0.20 7.88 -10.27
N THR A 41 1.50 7.99 -9.98
CA THR A 41 2.53 8.23 -11.01
C THR A 41 3.65 7.20 -10.92
N PRO A 42 3.56 6.13 -11.72
CA PRO A 42 4.65 5.17 -11.84
C PRO A 42 5.88 5.83 -12.46
N TRP A 43 7.04 5.61 -11.87
CA TRP A 43 8.32 6.21 -12.28
C TRP A 43 9.39 5.14 -12.47
N ASP A 44 10.45 5.45 -13.20
CA ASP A 44 11.56 4.51 -13.46
C ASP A 44 12.73 4.76 -12.48
N PRO A 45 12.94 3.89 -11.47
CA PRO A 45 14.03 4.09 -10.53
C PRO A 45 15.40 3.92 -11.18
N PRO A 46 16.41 4.72 -10.77
CA PRO A 46 17.77 4.43 -11.15
C PRO A 46 18.20 3.09 -10.56
N ALA A 47 19.18 2.45 -11.20
CA ALA A 47 19.76 1.22 -10.67
C ALA A 47 20.22 1.41 -9.21
N GLY A 48 19.96 0.42 -8.35
CA GLY A 48 20.33 0.52 -6.93
C GLY A 48 19.30 -0.11 -5.97
N PRO A 49 18.73 0.65 -5.01
CA PRO A 49 17.85 0.09 -3.97
C PRO A 49 16.70 -0.76 -4.52
N PHE A 50 16.09 -0.34 -5.63
CA PHE A 50 15.03 -1.10 -6.30
C PHE A 50 15.51 -2.49 -6.77
N ASP A 51 16.68 -2.57 -7.41
CA ASP A 51 17.22 -3.84 -7.92
C ASP A 51 17.56 -4.84 -6.82
N ARG A 52 17.89 -4.35 -5.62
CA ARG A 52 18.20 -5.18 -4.45
C ARG A 52 16.97 -5.84 -3.82
N ALA A 53 15.77 -5.34 -4.12
CA ALA A 53 14.55 -5.87 -3.51
C ALA A 53 14.22 -7.29 -3.96
N ARG A 54 14.36 -7.59 -5.26
CA ARG A 54 14.04 -8.92 -5.79
C ARG A 54 14.95 -10.01 -5.19
N PRO A 55 16.28 -9.83 -5.10
CA PRO A 55 17.15 -10.74 -4.36
C PRO A 55 16.80 -10.85 -2.87
N ALA A 56 16.45 -9.75 -2.20
CA ALA A 56 16.07 -9.77 -0.78
C ALA A 56 14.79 -10.59 -0.54
N LEU A 57 13.75 -10.38 -1.35
CA LEU A 57 12.51 -11.15 -1.31
C LEU A 57 12.77 -12.65 -1.56
N ALA A 58 13.60 -12.98 -2.55
CA ALA A 58 13.94 -14.37 -2.84
C ALA A 58 14.74 -15.03 -1.69
N ALA A 59 15.62 -14.29 -1.01
CA ALA A 59 16.36 -14.79 0.15
C ALA A 59 15.47 -15.04 1.38
N ALA A 60 14.31 -14.39 1.44
CA ALA A 60 13.26 -14.62 2.43
C ALA A 60 12.20 -15.64 1.96
N ASP A 61 12.52 -16.46 0.95
CA ASP A 61 11.65 -17.52 0.39
C ASP A 61 10.31 -17.03 -0.22
N PHE A 62 10.18 -15.73 -0.52
CA PHE A 62 9.04 -15.22 -1.28
C PHE A 62 9.15 -15.56 -2.77
N PRO A 63 8.00 -15.69 -3.48
CA PRO A 63 8.03 -16.00 -4.91
C PRO A 63 8.63 -14.85 -5.71
N ARG A 64 8.93 -15.12 -6.99
CA ARG A 64 9.47 -14.10 -7.89
C ARG A 64 8.40 -13.09 -8.27
N PHE A 65 8.50 -11.88 -7.74
CA PHE A 65 7.68 -10.74 -8.16
C PHE A 65 8.06 -10.27 -9.57
N ALA A 66 7.05 -9.88 -10.34
CA ALA A 66 7.18 -9.32 -11.68
C ALA A 66 7.46 -7.80 -11.58
N PRO A 67 8.61 -7.31 -12.12
CA PRO A 67 8.92 -5.89 -12.08
C PRO A 67 8.26 -5.14 -13.24
N TRP A 68 7.79 -3.92 -12.95
CA TRP A 68 7.37 -2.93 -13.94
C TRP A 68 7.56 -1.54 -13.37
N ARG A 69 8.43 -0.71 -13.96
CA ARG A 69 8.79 0.61 -13.40
C ARG A 69 9.20 0.47 -11.93
N ASN A 70 8.64 1.28 -11.03
CA ASN A 70 8.81 1.21 -9.60
C ASN A 70 7.94 0.15 -8.90
N HIS A 71 7.26 -0.75 -9.63
CA HIS A 71 6.37 -1.76 -9.06
C HIS A 71 7.01 -3.14 -9.07
N LEU A 72 6.72 -3.91 -8.02
CA LEU A 72 6.92 -5.36 -7.95
C LEU A 72 5.56 -5.99 -7.67
N THR A 73 5.03 -6.76 -8.62
CA THR A 73 3.72 -7.43 -8.48
C THR A 73 3.89 -8.90 -8.16
N HIS A 74 3.17 -9.39 -7.15
CA HIS A 74 3.16 -10.80 -6.76
C HIS A 74 2.53 -11.64 -7.89
N PRO A 75 2.99 -12.88 -8.14
CA PRO A 75 2.55 -13.68 -9.29
C PRO A 75 1.07 -14.08 -9.29
N ASP A 76 0.38 -14.06 -8.13
CA ASP A 76 -1.07 -14.26 -8.06
C ASP A 76 -1.88 -13.03 -8.48
N GLY A 77 -1.23 -11.86 -8.65
CA GLY A 77 -1.86 -10.59 -8.97
C GLY A 77 -2.65 -9.95 -7.84
N SER A 78 -2.47 -10.38 -6.59
CA SER A 78 -3.22 -9.85 -5.43
C SER A 78 -2.44 -8.85 -4.58
N LEU A 79 -1.11 -8.89 -4.63
CA LEU A 79 -0.22 -7.99 -3.87
C LEU A 79 0.76 -7.26 -4.77
N GLN A 80 1.07 -6.02 -4.42
CA GLN A 80 2.06 -5.21 -5.13
C GLN A 80 2.82 -4.33 -4.15
N LEU A 81 4.15 -4.32 -4.29
CA LEU A 81 5.01 -3.32 -3.65
C LEU A 81 5.33 -2.23 -4.67
N ARG A 82 5.29 -0.98 -4.25
CA ARG A 82 5.69 0.17 -5.07
C ARG A 82 6.78 0.97 -4.37
N PHE A 83 7.84 1.28 -5.10
CA PHE A 83 8.99 2.01 -4.59
C PHE A 83 8.77 3.51 -4.72
N GLY A 84 8.96 4.25 -3.63
CA GLY A 84 8.87 5.71 -3.57
C GLY A 84 10.21 6.41 -3.81
N HIS A 85 10.15 7.69 -4.12
CA HIS A 85 11.33 8.57 -4.24
C HIS A 85 12.02 8.78 -2.89
N ASP A 86 11.31 8.53 -1.79
CA ASP A 86 11.80 8.53 -0.42
C ASP A 86 12.54 7.23 -0.02
N HIS A 87 12.77 6.34 -0.99
CA HIS A 87 13.40 5.05 -0.80
C HIS A 87 12.65 4.06 0.12
N ARG A 88 11.33 4.22 0.24
CA ARG A 88 10.46 3.27 0.94
C ARG A 88 9.60 2.45 -0.03
N TRP A 89 9.14 1.31 0.46
CA TRP A 89 8.23 0.38 -0.20
C TRP A 89 6.84 0.53 0.37
N TYR A 90 5.91 0.82 -0.52
CA TYR A 90 4.49 0.99 -0.22
C TYR A 90 3.76 -0.29 -0.63
N GLY A 91 3.05 -0.89 0.32
CA GLY A 91 2.26 -2.10 0.10
C GLY A 91 0.86 -1.77 -0.44
N TYR A 92 0.44 -2.55 -1.44
CA TYR A 92 -0.89 -2.48 -2.03
C TYR A 92 -1.48 -3.89 -2.21
N GLU A 93 -2.79 -4.00 -2.08
CA GLU A 93 -3.56 -5.20 -2.36
C GLU A 93 -4.63 -4.93 -3.44
N SER A 94 -5.00 -5.95 -4.20
CA SER A 94 -6.14 -5.92 -5.11
C SER A 94 -6.75 -7.30 -5.25
N ASP A 95 -7.97 -7.37 -5.77
CA ASP A 95 -8.47 -8.63 -6.29
C ASP A 95 -7.61 -9.09 -7.50
N PRO A 96 -7.34 -10.39 -7.66
CA PRO A 96 -6.57 -10.89 -8.80
C PRO A 96 -7.14 -10.45 -10.14
N GLY A 97 -6.32 -9.76 -10.94
CA GLY A 97 -6.67 -9.27 -12.27
C GLY A 97 -7.47 -7.96 -12.29
N ALA A 98 -7.78 -7.38 -11.12
CA ALA A 98 -8.26 -6.01 -11.03
C ALA A 98 -7.09 -5.02 -11.05
N ASP A 99 -7.35 -3.80 -11.51
CA ASP A 99 -6.37 -2.69 -11.42
C ASP A 99 -6.65 -1.77 -10.22
N ASP A 100 -7.47 -2.26 -9.29
CA ASP A 100 -7.96 -1.52 -8.13
C ASP A 100 -7.05 -1.73 -6.91
N TRP A 101 -5.83 -1.17 -6.97
CA TRP A 101 -4.81 -1.30 -5.94
C TRP A 101 -5.10 -0.44 -4.70
N TRP A 102 -5.40 -1.07 -3.57
CA TRP A 102 -5.66 -0.40 -2.30
C TRP A 102 -4.40 -0.38 -1.42
N PRO A 103 -3.98 0.81 -0.92
CA PRO A 103 -2.83 0.94 -0.04
C PRO A 103 -3.10 0.26 1.31
N ARG A 104 -2.13 -0.50 1.80
CA ARG A 104 -2.22 -1.25 3.05
C ARG A 104 -0.86 -1.29 3.75
N ALA A 105 -0.90 -1.37 5.08
CA ALA A 105 0.28 -1.35 5.96
C ALA A 105 1.12 -0.06 5.84
N ALA A 106 1.95 0.20 6.85
CA ALA A 106 2.89 1.32 6.80
C ALA A 106 4.02 1.05 5.79
N PRO A 107 4.55 2.07 5.11
CA PRO A 107 5.67 1.90 4.20
C PRO A 107 6.98 1.67 4.97
N ASP A 108 7.85 0.81 4.43
CA ASP A 108 9.13 0.44 5.05
C ASP A 108 10.29 0.57 4.05
N ALA A 109 11.52 0.81 4.53
CA ALA A 109 12.70 0.83 3.68
C ALA A 109 13.13 -0.58 3.22
N ASP A 110 12.83 -1.61 4.01
CA ASP A 110 13.04 -3.01 3.66
C ASP A 110 11.82 -3.57 2.91
N PRO A 111 11.97 -4.02 1.65
CA PRO A 111 10.88 -4.63 0.89
C PRO A 111 10.33 -5.90 1.54
N VAL A 112 11.15 -6.65 2.29
CA VAL A 112 10.72 -7.86 3.00
C VAL A 112 9.77 -7.47 4.13
N SER A 113 10.18 -6.54 4.99
CA SER A 113 9.34 -6.04 6.09
C SER A 113 8.05 -5.38 5.59
N ALA A 114 8.11 -4.62 4.49
CA ALA A 114 6.91 -4.05 3.88
C ALA A 114 5.91 -5.13 3.42
N LEU A 115 6.41 -6.22 2.82
CA LEU A 115 5.57 -7.34 2.39
C LEU A 115 5.01 -8.14 3.57
N GLU A 116 5.82 -8.40 4.58
CA GLU A 116 5.38 -9.09 5.80
C GLU A 116 4.28 -8.29 6.53
N ALA A 117 4.42 -6.97 6.62
CA ALA A 117 3.40 -6.10 7.18
C ALA A 117 2.09 -6.13 6.36
N LEU A 118 2.21 -6.20 5.03
CA LEU A 118 1.06 -6.34 4.12
C LEU A 118 0.33 -7.68 4.34
N LEU A 119 1.08 -8.78 4.48
CA LEU A 119 0.55 -10.12 4.75
C LEU A 119 -0.04 -10.26 6.15
N ALA A 120 0.53 -9.57 7.14
CA ALA A 120 0.02 -9.52 8.51
C ALA A 120 -1.26 -8.69 8.64
N GLY A 121 -1.59 -7.88 7.64
CA GLY A 121 -2.82 -7.12 7.42
C GLY A 121 -3.54 -6.65 8.67
N ASP A 122 -3.29 -5.41 9.13
CA ASP A 122 -3.90 -4.82 10.35
C ASP A 122 -4.18 -5.88 11.43
N SER A 123 -3.11 -6.52 11.91
CA SER A 123 -3.14 -7.12 13.24
C SER A 123 -3.41 -5.98 14.22
N VAL A 124 -4.68 -5.66 14.47
CA VAL A 124 -5.08 -5.03 15.72
C VAL A 124 -4.51 -5.97 16.78
N PRO A 125 -3.56 -5.55 17.62
CA PRO A 125 -3.15 -6.38 18.73
C PRO A 125 -4.43 -6.70 19.48
N ASP A 126 -4.75 -7.99 19.58
CA ASP A 126 -5.87 -8.45 20.38
C ASP A 126 -5.66 -7.88 21.78
N THR A 127 -6.41 -6.84 22.12
CA THR A 127 -6.50 -6.32 23.48
C THR A 127 -7.47 -7.15 24.29
N SER A 128 -7.59 -8.45 24.01
CA SER A 128 -8.14 -9.40 24.96
C SER A 128 -7.08 -9.71 26.02
N GLY A 129 -7.21 -9.04 27.16
CA GLY A 129 -6.48 -9.44 28.36
C GLY A 129 -6.04 -8.30 29.27
N THR A 130 -6.92 -7.38 29.63
CA THR A 130 -7.19 -7.04 31.04
C THR A 130 -8.44 -6.16 31.05
N ASP A 131 -9.57 -6.77 31.36
CA ASP A 131 -10.76 -6.05 31.82
C ASP A 131 -10.49 -5.60 33.27
N PRO A 132 -10.28 -4.30 33.58
CA PRO A 132 -10.30 -3.87 34.96
C PRO A 132 -11.75 -3.91 35.41
N LEU A 133 -12.07 -4.96 36.17
CA LEU A 133 -13.25 -5.10 37.01
C LEU A 133 -13.67 -3.74 37.61
N TYR A 134 -14.64 -3.08 36.99
CA TYR A 134 -15.46 -2.11 37.69
C TYR A 134 -16.57 -2.88 38.39
N VAL A 135 -16.30 -3.28 39.63
CA VAL A 135 -17.32 -3.75 40.57
C VAL A 135 -17.57 -2.67 41.62
N ARG A 136 -18.83 -2.21 41.60
CA ARG A 136 -19.62 -1.47 42.60
C ARG A 136 -19.39 0.03 42.76
#